data_AF-A0AAN5XIC9-F1
#
_entry.id   AF-A0AAN5XIC9-F1
#
_cell.length_a   1.000
_cell.length_b   1.000
_cell.length_c   1.000
_cell.angle_alpha   90.00
_cell.angle_beta   90.00
_cell.angle_gamma   90.00
#
_symmetry.space_group_name_H-M   'P 1'
#
loop_
_entity.id
_entity.type
_entity.pdbx_description
1 polymer ?
#
loop_
_entity_poly.entity_id
_entity_poly.type
_entity_poly.pdbx_seq_one_letter_code
_entity_poly.pdbx_strand_id
1 'polypeptide(L)' 'MYHVKSKPKCVSCGKDVRGGELVYVELRYPEYAGMTEIKKWLDNEGKINCKECYSKQ' A
#
# COMPACT_ATOMS: atom_id res chain seq x y z
N MET A 1 13.07 17.88 -9.42
CA MET A 1 12.18 17.93 -8.24
C MET A 1 12.16 16.53 -7.64
N TYR A 2 12.78 16.33 -6.48
CA TYR A 2 12.78 15.02 -5.83
C TYR A 2 11.39 14.76 -5.27
N HIS A 3 10.66 13.81 -5.85
CA HIS A 3 9.43 13.29 -5.25
C HIS A 3 9.81 12.73 -3.87
N VAL A 4 9.42 13.42 -2.80
CA VAL A 4 9.40 12.84 -1.45
C VAL A 4 8.41 11.68 -1.51
N LYS A 5 8.93 10.47 -1.75
CA LYS A 5 8.17 9.26 -1.53
C LYS A 5 8.07 9.11 -0.02
N SER A 6 6.97 9.59 0.56
CA SER A 6 6.59 9.21 1.91
C SER A 6 6.66 7.68 1.98
N LYS A 7 7.47 7.18 2.91
CA LYS A 7 7.65 5.73 3.02
C LYS A 7 6.28 5.11 3.32
N PRO A 8 5.89 4.04 2.62
CA PRO A 8 4.63 3.36 2.92
C PRO A 8 4.65 2.91 4.39
N LYS A 9 3.58 3.20 5.11
CA LYS A 9 3.42 2.77 6.52
C LYS A 9 2.30 1.76 6.61
N CYS A 10 2.43 0.83 7.55
CA CYS A 10 1.34 -0.09 7.87
C CYS A 10 0.16 0.69 8.46
N VAL A 11 -1.03 0.54 7.89
CA VAL A 11 -2.25 1.23 8.39
C VAL A 11 -2.70 0.69 9.75
N SER A 12 -2.36 -0.56 10.07
CA SER A 12 -2.76 -1.21 11.33
C SER A 12 -1.85 -0.87 12.51
N CYS A 13 -0.55 -0.68 12.30
CA CYS A 13 0.42 -0.45 13.39
C CYS A 13 1.30 0.80 13.22
N GLY A 14 1.17 1.54 12.11
CA GLY A 14 1.94 2.75 11.83
C GLY A 14 3.42 2.54 11.50
N LYS A 15 3.90 1.29 11.49
CA LYS A 15 5.30 0.94 11.22
C LYS A 15 5.69 1.30 9.79
N ASP A 16 6.85 1.93 9.63
CA ASP A 16 7.44 2.21 8.32
C ASP A 16 7.86 0.90 7.62
N VAL A 17 7.33 0.68 6.42
CA VAL A 17 7.67 -0.46 5.57
C VAL A 17 9.01 -0.18 4.90
N ARG A 18 9.94 -1.12 5.01
CA ARG A 18 11.26 -1.03 4.36
C ARG A 18 11.21 -1.64 2.95
N GLY A 19 12.08 -1.14 2.06
CA GLY A 19 12.23 -1.71 0.73
C GLY A 19 12.65 -3.18 0.80
N GLY A 20 11.89 -4.06 0.15
CA GLY A 20 12.10 -5.52 0.19
C GLY A 20 11.31 -6.26 1.28
N GLU A 21 10.55 -5.55 2.12
CA GLU A 21 9.68 -6.17 3.11
C GLU A 21 8.37 -6.68 2.46
N LEU A 22 7.89 -7.85 2.87
CA LEU A 22 6.61 -8.39 2.41
C LEU A 22 5.46 -7.60 3.03
N VAL A 23 4.63 -7.01 2.18
CA VAL A 23 3.42 -6.29 2.57
C VAL A 23 2.20 -6.81 1.84
N TYR A 24 1.06 -6.67 2.50
CA TYR A 24 -0.25 -7.01 1.98
C TYR A 24 -0.98 -5.70 1.69
N VAL A 25 -1.50 -5.55 0.49
CA VAL A 25 -2.27 -4.37 0.11
C VAL A 25 -3.69 -4.79 -0.16
N GLU A 26 -4.62 -4.25 0.62
CA GLU A 26 -6.04 -4.38 0.34
C GLU A 26 -6.47 -3.16 -0.48
N LEU A 27 -6.97 -3.42 -1.68
CA LEU A 27 -7.61 -2.41 -2.51
C LEU A 27 -8.90 -2.97 -3.08
N ARG A 28 -9.89 -2.09 -3.26
CA ARG A 28 -11.03 -2.42 -4.10
C ARG A 28 -10.56 -2.42 -5.55
N TYR A 29 -11.11 -3.28 -6.40
CA TYR A 29 -10.85 -3.15 -7.83
C TYR A 29 -11.76 -2.06 -8.39
N PRO A 30 -11.24 -1.03 -9.07
CA PRO A 30 -12.07 0.03 -9.62
C PRO A 30 -12.90 -0.49 -10.80
N GLU A 31 -14.17 -0.09 -10.86
CA GLU A 31 -15.15 -0.63 -11.82
C GLU A 31 -14.87 -0.22 -13.29
N TYR A 32 -14.12 0.87 -13.51
CA TYR A 32 -13.91 1.48 -14.83
C TYR A 32 -12.44 1.74 -15.20
N ALA A 33 -11.46 1.32 -14.39
CA ALA A 33 -10.08 1.79 -14.54
C ALA A 33 -9.15 0.77 -15.23
N GLY A 34 -8.31 1.25 -16.15
CA GLY A 34 -7.25 0.44 -16.78
C GLY A 34 -6.03 0.23 -15.85
N MET A 35 -5.08 -0.67 -16.20
CA MET A 35 -3.91 -0.99 -15.36
C MET A 35 -3.07 0.23 -14.91
N THR A 36 -3.01 1.29 -15.73
CA THR A 36 -2.31 2.53 -15.43
C THR A 36 -2.93 3.28 -14.25
N GLU A 37 -4.26 3.23 -14.13
CA GLU A 37 -4.99 3.87 -13.04
C GLU A 37 -4.89 3.06 -11.76
N ILE A 38 -4.88 1.72 -11.85
CA ILE A 38 -4.68 0.84 -10.68
C ILE A 38 -3.39 1.19 -9.93
N LYS A 39 -2.30 1.51 -10.62
CA LYS A 39 -1.03 1.92 -9.95
C LYS A 39 -1.19 3.23 -9.18
N LYS A 40 -1.85 4.24 -9.77
CA LYS A 40 -2.14 5.50 -9.08
C LYS A 40 -3.08 5.28 -7.89
N TRP A 41 -4.05 4.38 -8.06
CA TRP A 41 -5.01 4.04 -7.02
C TRP A 41 -4.35 3.29 -5.86
N LEU A 42 -3.45 2.36 -6.15
CA LEU A 42 -2.67 1.65 -5.14
C LEU A 42 -1.81 2.62 -4.31
N ASP A 43 -1.24 3.64 -4.95
CA ASP A 43 -0.40 4.66 -4.29
C ASP A 43 -1.23 5.61 -3.41
N ASN A 44 -2.48 5.91 -3.78
CA ASN A 44 -3.35 6.84 -3.06
C ASN A 44 -4.28 6.18 -2.03
N GLU A 45 -4.90 5.05 -2.39
CA GLU A 45 -5.96 4.38 -1.62
C GLU A 45 -5.56 2.98 -1.13
N GLY A 46 -4.41 2.45 -1.54
CA GLY A 46 -3.95 1.14 -1.12
C GLY A 46 -3.72 1.10 0.40
N LYS A 47 -4.51 0.28 1.10
CA LYS A 47 -4.31 0.04 2.53
C LYS A 47 -3.20 -0.99 2.71
N ILE A 48 -2.02 -0.52 3.10
CA ILE A 48 -0.84 -1.36 3.28
C ILE A 48 -0.84 -1.94 4.69
N ASN A 49 -0.78 -3.25 4.81
CA ASN A 49 -0.59 -3.98 6.06
C ASN A 49 0.73 -4.75 6.03
N CYS A 50 1.50 -4.69 7.12
CA CYS A 50 2.67 -5.54 7.27
C CYS A 50 2.24 -7.00 7.52
N LYS A 51 3.15 -7.94 7.22
CA LYS A 51 2.91 -9.38 7.42
C LYS A 51 2.40 -9.71 8.83
N GLU A 52 2.93 -9.05 9.85
CA GLU A 52 2.55 -9.29 11.25
C GLU A 52 1.10 -8.88 11.52
N CYS A 53 0.66 -7.73 11.01
CA CYS A 53 -0.72 -7.25 11.19
C CYS A 53 -1.71 -8.06 10.37
N TYR A 54 -1.35 -8.42 9.13
CA TYR A 54 -2.19 -9.27 8.29
C TYR A 54 -2.36 -10.68 8.89
N SER A 55 -1.30 -11.25 9.47
CA SER A 55 -1.36 -12.58 10.10
C SER A 55 -2.13 -12.63 11.42
N LYS A 56 -2.49 -11.48 12.00
CA LYS A 56 -3.27 -11.37 13.25
C LYS A 56 -4.78 -11.20 13.01
N GLN A 57 -5.21 -11.14 11.75
CA GLN A 57 -6.60 -10.98 11.36
C GLN A 57 -7.40 -12.27 11.53
#